data_AF-A0A4U0H9E6-F1
#
_entry.id   AF-A0A4U0H9E6-F1
#
_cell.length_a   1.000
_cell.length_b   1.000
_cell.length_c   1.000
_cell.angle_alpha   90.00
_cell.angle_beta   90.00
_cell.angle_gamma   90.00
#
_symmetry.space_group_name_H-M   'P 1'
#
loop_
_entity.id
_entity.type
_entity.pdbx_description
1 polymer ?
#
loop_
_entity_poly.entity_id
_entity_poly.type
_entity_poly.pdbx_seq_one_letter_code
_entity_poly.pdbx_strand_id
1 'polypeptide(L)'
;MKVNFDIIDNHALSIEGRLIDLHNNFDFVNFDYNVAEREIKLHWKKSNGDWVDENELSSLILTHSAVTFLKVIEQDEKSTYADDSCVGEITFFPSTAREINDSIVPQSKPNHGDDILYLFENGLVIRIHCEEIELVARSD
;
A
#
# COMPACT_ATOMS: atom_id res chain seq x y z
N MET A 1 8.63 -12.25 3.86
CA MET A 1 8.00 -11.48 2.78
C MET A 1 8.99 -11.28 1.64
N LYS A 2 8.57 -11.52 0.40
CA LYS A 2 9.28 -11.18 -0.84
C LYS A 2 8.51 -10.08 -1.56
N VAL A 3 9.21 -9.18 -2.27
CA VAL A 3 8.58 -8.10 -3.04
C VAL A 3 9.31 -7.87 -4.35
N ASN A 4 8.58 -7.45 -5.40
CA ASN A 4 9.15 -7.06 -6.70
C ASN A 4 9.37 -5.54 -6.85
N PHE A 5 9.14 -4.77 -5.78
CA PHE A 5 9.29 -3.32 -5.74
C PHE A 5 10.14 -2.86 -4.56
N ASP A 6 10.54 -1.60 -4.56
CA ASP A 6 11.21 -0.89 -3.47
C ASP A 6 10.30 0.22 -2.94
N ILE A 7 10.20 0.39 -1.62
CA ILE A 7 9.57 1.57 -1.03
C ILE A 7 10.55 2.74 -1.12
N ILE A 8 10.09 3.87 -1.64
CA ILE A 8 10.82 5.12 -1.80
C ILE A 8 10.06 6.21 -1.02
N ASP A 9 10.78 6.94 -0.16
CA ASP A 9 10.25 8.06 0.64
C ASP A 9 8.97 7.76 1.43
N ASN A 10 8.72 6.48 1.71
CA ASN A 10 7.56 5.96 2.43
C ASN A 10 6.20 6.29 1.81
N HIS A 11 6.11 6.80 0.60
CA HIS A 11 4.82 7.00 -0.09
C HIS A 11 4.87 6.64 -1.58
N ALA A 12 6.07 6.33 -2.10
CA ALA A 12 6.28 5.93 -3.46
C ALA A 12 6.84 4.50 -3.55
N LEU A 13 6.62 3.89 -4.70
CA LEU A 13 7.14 2.58 -5.06
C LEU A 13 8.06 2.70 -6.28
N SER A 14 9.12 1.89 -6.33
CA SER A 14 9.96 1.72 -7.50
C SER A 14 9.93 0.28 -7.98
N ILE A 15 9.61 0.06 -9.25
CA ILE A 15 9.62 -1.25 -9.91
C ILE A 15 10.31 -1.12 -11.26
N GLU A 16 11.34 -1.95 -11.49
CA GLU A 16 12.12 -1.96 -12.73
C GLU A 16 12.63 -0.56 -13.16
N GLY A 17 12.92 0.31 -12.19
CA GLY A 17 13.41 1.67 -12.41
C GLY A 17 12.31 2.72 -12.67
N ARG A 18 11.04 2.33 -12.72
CA ARG A 18 9.90 3.25 -12.75
C ARG A 18 9.51 3.64 -11.33
N LEU A 19 9.53 4.94 -11.05
CA LEU A 19 8.99 5.52 -9.82
C LEU A 19 7.47 5.72 -9.95
N ILE A 20 6.75 5.40 -8.89
CA ILE A 20 5.29 5.44 -8.80
C ILE A 20 4.94 6.12 -7.48
N ASP A 21 4.45 7.36 -7.54
CA ASP A 21 4.05 8.13 -6.37
C ASP A 21 2.60 7.79 -5.99
N LEU A 22 2.40 6.92 -4.99
CA LEU A 22 1.06 6.49 -4.60
C LEU A 22 0.24 7.59 -3.93
N HIS A 23 0.89 8.61 -3.36
CA HIS A 23 0.21 9.68 -2.63
C HIS A 23 -0.34 10.73 -3.57
N ASN A 24 0.46 11.17 -4.55
CA ASN A 24 0.09 12.27 -5.43
C ASN A 24 -0.58 11.82 -6.74
N ASN A 25 -0.22 10.64 -7.27
CA ASN A 25 -0.63 10.25 -8.62
C ASN A 25 -1.72 9.18 -8.66
N PHE A 26 -2.05 8.57 -7.52
CA PHE A 26 -2.98 7.45 -7.46
C PHE A 26 -4.00 7.57 -6.34
N ASP A 27 -5.26 7.31 -6.68
CA ASP A 27 -6.35 7.19 -5.71
C ASP A 27 -6.49 5.71 -5.33
N PHE A 28 -6.45 5.41 -4.03
CA PHE A 28 -6.89 4.12 -3.50
C PHE A 28 -8.37 3.91 -3.78
N VAL A 29 -8.73 2.71 -4.23
CA VAL A 29 -10.10 2.37 -4.67
C VAL A 29 -10.77 1.42 -3.69
N ASN A 30 -10.12 0.30 -3.39
CA ASN A 30 -10.63 -0.72 -2.47
C ASN A 30 -9.54 -1.73 -2.10
N PHE A 31 -9.91 -2.63 -1.18
CA PHE A 31 -9.20 -3.89 -0.99
C PHE A 31 -10.19 -5.05 -0.95
N ASP A 32 -9.83 -6.16 -1.56
CA ASP A 32 -10.57 -7.42 -1.51
C ASP A 32 -9.73 -8.51 -0.84
N TYR A 33 -10.38 -9.30 0.01
CA TYR A 33 -9.75 -10.44 0.68
C TYR A 33 -10.40 -11.75 0.25
N ASN A 34 -9.68 -12.55 -0.52
CA ASN A 34 -10.03 -13.94 -0.81
C ASN A 34 -9.52 -14.85 0.31
N VAL A 35 -10.42 -15.22 1.22
CA VAL A 35 -10.09 -16.10 2.37
C VAL A 35 -9.65 -17.50 1.93
N ALA A 36 -10.23 -18.04 0.86
CA ALA A 36 -9.91 -19.40 0.40
C ALA A 36 -8.47 -19.49 -0.12
N GLU A 37 -8.01 -18.45 -0.80
CA GLU A 37 -6.65 -18.35 -1.36
C GLU A 37 -5.68 -17.66 -0.39
N ARG A 38 -6.20 -17.09 0.71
CA ARG A 38 -5.46 -16.23 1.64
C ARG A 38 -4.72 -15.12 0.88
N GLU A 39 -5.46 -14.46 -0.01
CA GLU A 39 -4.93 -13.44 -0.92
C GLU A 39 -5.66 -12.11 -0.69
N ILE A 40 -4.89 -11.04 -0.46
CA ILE A 40 -5.44 -9.67 -0.41
C ILE A 40 -4.94 -8.89 -1.62
N LYS A 41 -5.85 -8.21 -2.30
CA LYS A 41 -5.51 -7.25 -3.35
C LYS A 41 -5.89 -5.84 -2.92
N LEU A 42 -4.94 -4.92 -3.05
CA LEU A 42 -5.17 -3.50 -2.87
C LEU A 42 -5.14 -2.84 -4.26
N HIS A 43 -6.14 -2.02 -4.57
CA HIS A 43 -6.33 -1.44 -5.90
C HIS A 43 -6.19 0.06 -5.87
N TRP A 44 -5.41 0.57 -6.82
CA TRP A 44 -5.29 2.00 -7.11
C TRP A 44 -5.63 2.30 -8.55
N LYS A 45 -6.13 3.50 -8.78
CA LYS A 45 -6.34 4.09 -10.11
C LYS A 45 -5.59 5.40 -10.20
N LYS A 46 -5.21 5.80 -11.41
CA LYS A 46 -4.66 7.13 -11.68
C LYS A 46 -5.60 8.22 -11.15
N SER A 47 -5.07 9.19 -10.42
CA SER A 47 -5.81 10.36 -9.95
C SER A 47 -6.12 11.31 -11.11
N ASN A 48 -7.17 12.12 -10.97
CA ASN A 48 -7.59 13.09 -11.99
C ASN A 48 -6.97 14.49 -11.79
N GLY A 49 -5.88 14.61 -11.03
CA GLY A 49 -5.22 15.88 -10.78
C GLY A 49 -4.50 16.39 -12.02
N ASP A 50 -4.58 17.69 -12.30
CA ASP A 50 -3.92 18.34 -13.45
C ASP A 50 -2.38 18.21 -13.43
N TRP A 51 -1.81 17.84 -12.27
CA TRP A 51 -0.37 17.61 -12.08
C TRP A 51 0.08 16.20 -12.47
N VAL A 52 -0.85 15.24 -12.63
CA VAL A 52 -0.51 13.86 -12.96
C VAL A 52 -0.18 13.77 -14.44
N ASP A 53 0.97 13.16 -14.78
CA ASP A 53 1.40 12.99 -16.18
C ASP A 53 0.33 12.27 -17.00
N GLU A 54 0.04 12.76 -18.21
CA GLU A 54 -0.96 12.15 -19.10
C GLU A 54 -0.63 10.69 -19.45
N ASN A 55 0.64 10.33 -19.44
CA ASN A 55 1.18 8.99 -19.71
C ASN A 55 1.48 8.18 -18.43
N GLU A 56 1.05 8.65 -17.26
CA GLU A 56 1.11 7.86 -16.02
C GLU A 56 0.28 6.57 -16.14
N LEU A 57 0.67 5.53 -15.38
CA LEU A 57 -0.06 4.25 -15.31
C LEU A 57 -1.52 4.48 -14.98
N SER A 58 -2.43 3.70 -15.59
CA SER A 58 -3.86 3.86 -15.36
C SER A 58 -4.33 3.19 -14.07
N SER A 59 -3.66 2.11 -13.66
CA SER A 59 -3.98 1.39 -12.43
C SER A 59 -2.81 0.57 -11.89
N LEU A 60 -2.88 0.30 -10.59
CA LEU A 60 -1.93 -0.53 -9.85
C LEU A 60 -2.67 -1.52 -8.98
N ILE A 61 -2.11 -2.71 -8.83
CA ILE A 61 -2.60 -3.73 -7.90
C ILE A 61 -1.42 -4.24 -7.09
N LEU A 62 -1.52 -4.17 -5.75
CA LEU A 62 -0.61 -4.88 -4.84
C LEU A 62 -1.29 -6.17 -4.36
N THR A 63 -0.80 -7.30 -4.84
CA THR A 63 -1.33 -8.63 -4.50
C THR A 63 -0.49 -9.25 -3.39
N HIS A 64 -1.10 -9.53 -2.26
CA HIS A 64 -0.49 -10.13 -1.07
C HIS A 64 -0.87 -11.61 -1.01
N SER A 65 0.11 -12.48 -1.15
CA SER A 65 -0.11 -13.95 -1.21
C SER A 65 0.23 -14.64 0.10
N ALA A 66 -0.51 -15.71 0.42
CA ALA A 66 -0.34 -16.49 1.64
C ALA A 66 -0.45 -15.66 2.94
N VAL A 67 -1.44 -14.75 2.99
CA VAL A 67 -1.70 -13.85 4.11
C VAL A 67 -1.93 -14.63 5.41
N THR A 68 -1.11 -14.40 6.46
CA THR A 68 -1.27 -15.03 7.79
C THR A 68 -1.85 -14.07 8.83
N PHE A 69 -1.85 -12.77 8.55
CA PHE A 69 -2.34 -11.75 9.47
C PHE A 69 -2.90 -10.58 8.67
N LEU A 70 -4.08 -10.12 9.06
CA LEU A 70 -4.70 -8.90 8.60
C LEU A 70 -5.23 -8.15 9.83
N LYS A 71 -4.87 -6.89 9.96
CA LYS A 71 -5.47 -5.96 10.92
C LYS A 71 -5.86 -4.69 10.18
N VAL A 72 -7.10 -4.27 10.38
CA VAL A 72 -7.63 -2.99 9.89
C VAL A 72 -7.97 -2.16 11.12
N ILE A 73 -7.39 -0.98 11.24
CA ILE A 73 -7.64 -0.02 12.32
C ILE A 73 -8.59 1.06 11.78
N GLU A 74 -9.57 1.43 12.58
CA GLU A 74 -10.60 2.41 12.20
C GLU A 74 -10.01 3.74 11.73
N GLN A 75 -10.69 4.36 10.76
CA GLN A 75 -10.39 5.71 10.28
C GLN A 75 -11.00 6.78 11.20
N ASP A 76 -10.58 8.02 11.00
CA ASP A 76 -11.12 9.19 11.67
C ASP A 76 -12.56 9.49 11.23
N GLU A 77 -13.47 9.67 12.20
CA GLU A 77 -14.91 9.93 11.95
C GLU A 77 -15.16 11.21 11.13
N LYS A 78 -14.20 12.15 11.13
CA LYS A 78 -14.31 13.45 10.47
C LYS A 78 -13.55 13.54 9.15
N SER A 79 -13.10 12.41 8.59
CA SER A 79 -12.38 12.40 7.32
C SER A 79 -13.25 12.86 6.15
N THR A 80 -12.59 13.37 5.12
CA THR A 80 -13.21 13.66 3.83
C THR A 80 -12.97 12.50 2.86
N TYR A 81 -13.75 12.43 1.78
CA TYR A 81 -13.52 11.44 0.73
C TYR A 81 -12.10 11.53 0.12
N ALA A 82 -11.54 12.73 0.02
CA ALA A 82 -10.18 12.91 -0.49
C ALA A 82 -9.15 12.21 0.42
N ASP A 83 -9.36 12.28 1.73
CA ASP A 83 -8.52 11.62 2.72
C ASP A 83 -8.72 10.09 2.67
N ASP A 84 -9.93 9.61 2.38
CA ASP A 84 -10.24 8.18 2.30
C ASP A 84 -9.52 7.47 1.15
N SER A 85 -9.31 8.16 0.03
CA SER A 85 -8.63 7.61 -1.14
C SER A 85 -7.11 7.84 -1.13
N CYS A 86 -6.57 8.60 -0.18
CA CYS A 86 -5.16 8.98 -0.18
C CYS A 86 -4.36 8.10 0.79
N VAL A 87 -3.36 7.39 0.28
CA VAL A 87 -2.36 6.77 1.15
C VAL A 87 -1.38 7.87 1.58
N GLY A 88 -1.24 8.07 2.88
CA GLY A 88 -0.20 8.97 3.39
C GLY A 88 1.14 8.29 3.29
N GLU A 89 1.26 7.12 3.92
CA GLU A 89 2.54 6.43 4.08
C GLU A 89 2.42 4.90 3.97
N ILE A 90 3.51 4.27 3.57
CA ILE A 90 3.72 2.84 3.47
C ILE A 90 5.06 2.48 4.10
N THR A 91 5.07 1.38 4.85
CA THR A 91 6.28 0.94 5.53
C THR A 91 6.27 -0.56 5.81
N PHE A 92 7.45 -1.17 5.77
CA PHE A 92 7.66 -2.48 6.35
C PHE A 92 7.95 -2.34 7.85
N PHE A 93 7.31 -3.15 8.67
CA PHE A 93 7.39 -3.02 10.12
C PHE A 93 7.48 -4.39 10.82
N PRO A 94 8.29 -4.56 11.88
CA PRO A 94 8.44 -5.84 12.56
C PRO A 94 7.11 -6.42 13.07
N SER A 95 6.82 -7.69 12.73
CA SER A 95 5.62 -8.39 13.24
C SER A 95 5.63 -8.65 14.75
N THR A 96 6.80 -8.54 15.39
CA THR A 96 6.94 -8.66 16.85
C THR A 96 6.44 -7.43 17.61
N ALA A 97 6.16 -6.32 16.92
CA ALA A 97 5.69 -5.06 17.49
C ALA A 97 4.32 -4.65 16.90
N ARG A 98 3.32 -5.53 17.03
CA ARG A 98 1.97 -5.34 16.45
C ARG A 98 1.08 -4.35 17.19
N GLU A 99 1.51 -3.95 18.38
CA GLU A 99 0.93 -2.88 19.17
C GLU A 99 1.24 -1.49 18.60
N ILE A 100 2.36 -1.31 17.89
CA ILE A 100 2.74 -0.06 17.24
C ILE A 100 2.22 -0.05 15.80
N ASN A 101 1.41 0.93 15.42
CA ASN A 101 0.78 1.00 14.09
C ASN A 101 0.78 2.42 13.47
N ASP A 102 1.48 3.34 14.10
CA ASP A 102 1.56 4.78 13.82
C ASP A 102 3.02 5.24 13.64
N SER A 103 3.90 4.30 13.28
CA SER A 103 5.34 4.54 13.14
C SER A 103 5.87 4.04 11.81
N ILE A 104 6.81 4.80 11.27
CA ILE A 104 7.43 4.58 9.97
C ILE A 104 8.86 4.10 10.18
N VAL A 105 9.24 3.07 9.43
CA VAL A 105 10.64 2.68 9.29
C VAL A 105 11.10 3.09 7.88
N PRO A 106 12.19 3.86 7.75
CA PRO A 106 12.77 4.23 6.45
C PRO A 106 13.51 3.02 5.87
N GLN A 107 12.74 2.05 5.39
CA GLN A 107 13.20 0.76 4.92
C GLN A 107 12.59 0.46 3.56
N SER A 108 13.45 0.26 2.56
CA SER A 108 13.02 0.07 1.17
C SER A 108 12.57 -1.35 0.83
N LYS A 109 13.12 -2.37 1.51
CA LYS A 109 12.80 -3.80 1.34
C LYS A 109 12.42 -4.44 2.68
N PRO A 110 11.55 -5.46 2.72
CA PRO A 110 11.18 -6.11 3.98
C PRO A 110 12.34 -6.90 4.59
N ASN A 111 12.44 -6.91 5.92
CA ASN A 111 13.23 -7.89 6.64
C ASN A 111 12.44 -9.20 6.83
N HIS A 112 13.13 -10.22 7.32
CA HIS A 112 12.49 -11.47 7.68
C HIS A 112 11.45 -11.27 8.79
N GLY A 113 10.20 -11.61 8.49
CA GLY A 113 9.11 -11.56 9.45
C GLY A 113 8.42 -10.20 9.55
N ASP A 114 8.77 -9.22 8.74
CA ASP A 114 8.04 -7.94 8.70
C ASP A 114 6.59 -8.12 8.22
N ASP A 115 5.73 -7.26 8.71
CA ASP A 115 4.43 -6.93 8.14
C ASP A 115 4.61 -5.72 7.19
N ILE A 116 3.63 -5.46 6.32
CA ILE A 116 3.50 -4.18 5.61
C ILE A 116 2.34 -3.38 6.21
N LEU A 117 2.54 -2.07 6.37
CA LEU A 117 1.52 -1.13 6.80
C LEU A 117 1.23 -0.15 5.66
N TYR A 118 -0.05 0.12 5.46
CA TYR A 118 -0.60 1.20 4.64
C TYR A 118 -1.33 2.15 5.58
N LEU A 119 -0.80 3.35 5.75
CA LEU A 119 -1.33 4.42 6.59
C LEU A 119 -1.99 5.44 5.66
N PHE A 120 -3.28 5.64 5.82
CA PHE A 120 -4.07 6.55 5.00
C PHE A 120 -4.21 7.92 5.67
N GLU A 121 -4.41 8.96 4.87
CA GLU A 121 -4.61 10.34 5.37
C GLU A 121 -5.87 10.47 6.25
N ASN A 122 -6.84 9.58 6.08
CA ASN A 122 -8.02 9.51 6.94
C ASN A 122 -7.78 8.76 8.28
N GLY A 123 -6.55 8.34 8.59
CA GLY A 123 -6.22 7.59 9.79
C GLY A 123 -6.46 6.08 9.71
N LEU A 124 -7.06 5.57 8.62
CA LEU A 124 -7.16 4.12 8.37
C LEU A 124 -5.75 3.52 8.35
N VAL A 125 -5.59 2.37 9.01
CA VAL A 125 -4.37 1.56 8.88
C VAL A 125 -4.73 0.16 8.43
N ILE A 126 -4.13 -0.28 7.33
CA ILE A 126 -4.19 -1.67 6.88
C ILE A 126 -2.82 -2.30 7.11
N ARG A 127 -2.76 -3.31 7.98
CA ARG A 127 -1.54 -4.05 8.30
C ARG A 127 -1.66 -5.50 7.88
N ILE A 128 -0.70 -5.97 7.08
CA ILE A 128 -0.73 -7.29 6.44
C ILE A 128 0.58 -8.04 6.69
N HIS A 129 0.49 -9.28 7.16
CA HIS A 129 1.59 -10.25 7.06
C HIS A 129 1.31 -11.24 5.95
N CYS A 130 2.29 -11.42 5.06
CA CYS A 130 2.19 -12.32 3.92
C CYS A 130 3.57 -12.85 3.51
N GLU A 131 3.59 -13.88 2.68
CA GLU A 131 4.84 -14.44 2.16
C GLU A 131 5.41 -13.60 1.02
N GLU A 132 4.55 -13.00 0.20
CA GLU A 132 4.90 -12.28 -1.02
C GLU A 132 3.93 -11.14 -1.32
N ILE A 133 4.47 -10.02 -1.82
CA ILE A 133 3.70 -8.92 -2.39
C ILE A 133 4.19 -8.67 -3.82
N GLU A 134 3.27 -8.77 -4.77
CA GLU A 134 3.53 -8.44 -6.17
C GLU A 134 2.82 -7.14 -6.54
N LEU A 135 3.59 -6.15 -6.99
CA LEU A 135 3.07 -4.97 -7.67
C LEU A 135 2.90 -5.26 -9.15
N VAL A 136 1.66 -5.13 -9.63
CA VAL A 136 1.32 -5.17 -11.06
C VAL A 136 0.83 -3.79 -11.48
N ALA A 137 1.55 -3.19 -12.43
CA ALA A 137 1.22 -1.90 -13.04
C ALA A 137 0.59 -2.12 -14.41
N ARG A 138 -0.44 -1.34 -14.75
CA ARG A 138 -1.07 -1.37 -16.08
C ARG A 138 -0.95 0.00 -16.77
N SER A 139 -0.61 -0.06 -18.04
CA SER A 139 -0.79 1.04 -19.00
C SER A 139 -2.02 0.74 -19.85
N ASP A 140 -2.67 1.78 -20.35
CA ASP A 140 -3.81 1.64 -21.28
C ASP A 140 -3.37 1.13 -22.67
#